data_AF-K2G498-F1
#
_entry.id   AF-K2G498-F1
#
_cell.length_a   1.000
_cell.length_b   1.000
_cell.length_c   1.000
_cell.angle_alpha   90.00
_cell.angle_beta   90.00
_cell.angle_gamma   90.00
#
_symmetry.space_group_name_H-M   'P 1'
#
loop_
_entity.id
_entity.type
_entity.pdbx_description
1 polymer ?
#
loop_
_entity_poly.entity_id
_entity_poly.type
_entity_poly.pdbx_seq_one_letter_code
_entity_poly.pdbx_strand_id
1 'polypeptide(L)'
;MAQVIIYTILFSIVTVVSILLTGSRSFISGLNLTPIAVLKMLLDWHFILGAGFAFLARLFFIMTNNSLLKIPELANSSTTITTFITSIAMIFVVIANYYFLGERINATQGLGAFIILIGIFLITLK
;
A
#
# COMPACT_ATOMS: atom_id res chain seq x y z
N MET A 1 -12.15 5.27 -17.36
CA MET A 1 -11.68 6.30 -16.40
C MET A 1 -12.35 6.19 -15.02
N ALA A 2 -13.67 6.35 -14.88
CA ALA A 2 -14.34 6.31 -13.56
C ALA A 2 -14.07 5.00 -12.75
N GLN A 3 -14.05 3.84 -13.42
CA GLN A 3 -13.74 2.55 -12.77
C GLN A 3 -12.30 2.49 -12.21
N VAL A 4 -11.33 3.06 -12.93
CA VAL A 4 -9.93 3.12 -12.48
C VAL A 4 -9.81 3.95 -11.21
N ILE A 5 -10.51 5.09 -11.15
CA ILE A 5 -10.55 5.97 -9.97
C ILE A 5 -11.17 5.24 -8.78
N ILE A 6 -12.28 4.54 -8.97
CA ILE A 6 -12.94 3.78 -7.90
C ILE A 6 -12.02 2.67 -7.37
N TYR A 7 -11.39 1.87 -8.25
CA TYR A 7 -10.48 0.82 -7.82
C TYR A 7 -9.23 1.36 -7.14
N THR A 8 -8.74 2.54 -7.55
CA THR A 8 -7.63 3.23 -6.90
C THR A 8 -7.98 3.65 -5.47
N ILE A 9 -9.17 4.23 -5.27
CA ILE A 9 -9.63 4.67 -3.96
C ILE A 9 -9.81 3.45 -3.05
N LEU A 10 -10.46 2.40 -3.54
CA LEU A 10 -10.64 1.14 -2.80
C LEU A 10 -9.29 0.49 -2.46
N PHE A 11 -8.37 0.42 -3.42
CA PHE A 11 -7.00 -0.06 -3.20
C PHE A 11 -6.32 0.71 -2.06
N SER A 12 -6.42 2.04 -2.08
CA SER A 12 -5.77 2.91 -1.10
C SER A 12 -6.34 2.70 0.30
N ILE A 13 -7.68 2.67 0.43
CA ILE A 13 -8.35 2.44 1.71
C ILE A 13 -7.98 1.06 2.29
N VAL A 14 -8.08 0.02 1.47
CA VAL A 14 -7.78 -1.36 1.88
C VAL A 14 -6.32 -1.52 2.27
N THR A 15 -5.40 -0.87 1.55
CA THR A 15 -3.97 -0.87 1.87
C THR A 15 -3.69 -0.15 3.20
N VAL A 16 -4.30 1.02 3.41
CA VAL A 16 -4.17 1.76 4.67
C VAL A 16 -4.69 0.92 5.84
N VAL A 17 -5.89 0.36 5.73
CA VAL A 17 -6.49 -0.47 6.79
C VAL A 17 -5.62 -1.69 7.09
N SER A 18 -5.13 -2.38 6.07
CA SER A 18 -4.20 -3.51 6.23
C SER A 18 -2.98 -3.10 7.06
N ILE A 19 -2.31 -2.00 6.67
CA ILE A 19 -1.08 -1.52 7.32
C ILE A 19 -1.36 -1.06 8.75
N LEU A 20 -2.48 -0.38 9.02
CA LEU A 20 -2.83 0.05 10.38
C LEU A 20 -3.05 -1.14 11.32
N LEU A 21 -3.68 -2.21 10.82
CA LEU A 21 -3.94 -3.41 11.62
C LEU A 21 -2.65 -4.18 11.92
N THR A 22 -1.78 -4.34 10.92
CA THR A 22 -0.50 -5.05 11.08
C THR A 22 0.60 -4.21 11.74
N GLY A 23 0.48 -2.88 11.65
CA GLY A 23 1.47 -1.91 12.11
C GLY A 23 1.34 -1.50 13.57
N SER A 24 0.36 -2.03 14.30
CA SER A 24 0.17 -1.68 15.71
C SER A 24 1.42 -2.03 16.52
N ARG A 25 1.98 -1.06 17.26
CA ARG A 25 3.22 -1.25 18.04
C ARG A 25 3.09 -2.36 19.06
N SER A 26 1.90 -2.59 19.61
CA SER A 26 1.60 -3.73 20.49
C SER A 26 1.90 -5.09 19.85
N PHE A 27 1.76 -5.17 18.52
CA PHE A 27 2.03 -6.37 17.73
C PHE A 27 3.52 -6.54 17.42
N ILE A 28 4.23 -5.42 17.17
CA ILE A 28 5.63 -5.42 16.72
C ILE A 28 6.63 -5.40 17.89
N SER A 29 6.35 -4.66 18.96
CA SER A 29 7.32 -4.44 20.05
C SER A 29 7.23 -5.48 21.19
N GLY A 30 6.18 -6.32 21.20
CA GLY A 30 5.91 -7.26 22.29
C GLY A 30 6.51 -8.66 22.11
N LEU A 31 6.95 -9.03 20.90
CA LEU A 31 7.41 -10.38 20.59
C LEU A 31 8.93 -10.42 20.42
N ASN A 32 9.62 -11.11 21.35
CA ASN A 32 10.90 -11.73 21.01
C ASN A 32 10.63 -12.65 19.82
N LEU A 33 11.34 -12.45 18.69
CA LEU A 33 11.22 -13.19 17.42
C LEU A 33 11.60 -14.68 17.57
N THR A 34 10.92 -15.38 18.48
CA THR A 34 11.01 -16.81 18.68
C THR A 34 10.02 -17.49 17.73
N PRO A 35 10.34 -18.69 17.21
CA PRO A 35 9.48 -19.39 16.25
C PRO A 35 8.03 -19.59 16.73
N ILE A 36 7.85 -19.81 18.04
CA ILE A 36 6.52 -19.93 18.67
C ILE A 36 5.73 -18.60 18.62
N ALA A 37 6.43 -17.48 18.80
CA ALA A 37 5.82 -16.17 18.79
C ALA A 37 5.37 -15.78 17.37
N VAL A 38 6.18 -16.12 16.35
CA VAL A 38 5.81 -15.96 14.94
C VAL A 38 4.56 -16.78 14.58
N LEU A 39 4.46 -18.03 15.08
CA LEU A 39 3.26 -18.84 14.84
C LEU A 39 2.00 -18.24 15.49
N LYS A 40 2.11 -17.72 16.72
CA LYS A 40 1.01 -16.99 17.37
C LYS A 40 0.64 -15.71 16.63
N MET A 41 1.62 -15.00 16.10
CA MET A 41 1.42 -13.81 15.28
C MET A 41 0.61 -14.12 14.01
N LEU A 42 0.93 -15.22 13.31
CA LEU A 42 0.20 -15.66 12.12
C LEU A 42 -1.26 -16.05 12.40
N LEU A 43 -1.55 -16.48 13.63
CA LEU A 43 -2.89 -16.88 14.08
C LEU A 43 -3.67 -15.76 14.77
N ASP A 44 -3.08 -14.58 14.94
CA ASP A 44 -3.79 -13.45 15.52
C ASP A 44 -4.82 -12.89 14.53
N TRP A 45 -6.00 -12.55 15.05
CA TRP A 45 -7.08 -11.97 14.25
C TRP A 45 -6.66 -10.67 13.54
N HIS A 46 -5.83 -9.83 14.17
CA HIS A 46 -5.34 -8.60 13.55
C HIS A 46 -4.46 -8.90 12.32
N PHE A 47 -3.63 -9.94 12.40
CA PHE A 47 -2.79 -10.36 11.29
C PHE A 47 -3.60 -11.01 10.17
N ILE A 48 -4.53 -11.92 10.49
CA ILE A 48 -5.37 -12.59 9.49
C ILE A 48 -6.23 -11.57 8.75
N LEU A 49 -6.85 -10.63 9.48
CA LEU A 49 -7.68 -9.59 8.89
C LEU A 49 -6.83 -8.62 8.07
N GLY A 50 -5.67 -8.19 8.60
CA GLY A 50 -4.69 -7.38 7.88
C GLY A 50 -4.19 -8.04 6.59
N ALA A 51 -3.92 -9.35 6.63
CA ALA A 51 -3.53 -10.16 5.48
C ALA A 51 -4.66 -10.29 4.45
N GLY A 52 -5.92 -10.42 4.92
CA GLY A 52 -7.10 -10.39 4.07
C GLY A 52 -7.24 -9.06 3.30
N PHE A 53 -7.07 -7.93 3.99
CA PHE A 53 -7.03 -6.63 3.33
C PHE A 53 -5.82 -6.50 2.38
N ALA A 54 -4.63 -6.99 2.76
CA ALA A 54 -3.46 -6.99 1.87
C ALA A 54 -3.73 -7.79 0.57
N PHE A 55 -4.40 -8.93 0.68
CA PHE A 55 -4.82 -9.73 -0.47
C PHE A 55 -5.83 -8.99 -1.35
N LEU A 56 -6.85 -8.37 -0.75
CA LEU A 56 -7.83 -7.54 -1.48
C LEU A 56 -7.15 -6.37 -2.21
N ALA A 57 -6.15 -5.73 -1.61
CA ALA A 57 -5.37 -4.69 -2.28
C ALA A 57 -4.70 -5.24 -3.55
N ARG A 58 -4.19 -6.48 -3.52
CA ARG A 58 -3.63 -7.10 -4.73
C ARG A 58 -4.69 -7.42 -5.79
N LEU A 59 -5.90 -7.78 -5.40
CA LEU A 59 -7.00 -7.92 -6.36
C LEU A 59 -7.36 -6.58 -7.00
N PHE A 60 -7.46 -5.50 -6.23
CA PHE A 60 -7.74 -4.16 -6.79
C PHE A 60 -6.61 -3.66 -7.71
N PHE A 61 -5.35 -3.98 -7.41
CA PHE A 61 -4.23 -3.70 -8.30
C PHE A 61 -4.42 -4.37 -9.67
N ILE A 62 -4.74 -5.67 -9.67
CA ILE A 62 -4.98 -6.43 -10.91
C ILE A 62 -6.20 -5.88 -11.66
N MET A 63 -7.29 -5.56 -10.96
CA MET A 63 -8.49 -4.98 -11.56
C MET A 63 -8.25 -3.59 -12.18
N THR A 64 -7.43 -2.77 -11.53
CA THR A 64 -7.01 -1.46 -12.04
C THR A 64 -6.21 -1.62 -13.32
N ASN A 65 -5.22 -2.53 -13.31
CA ASN A 65 -4.39 -2.84 -14.46
C ASN A 65 -5.22 -3.39 -15.64
N ASN A 66 -6.10 -4.36 -15.37
CA ASN A 66 -7.03 -4.91 -16.38
C ASN A 66 -7.96 -3.84 -16.96
N SER A 67 -8.39 -2.87 -16.16
CA SER A 67 -9.23 -1.77 -16.64
C SER A 67 -8.45 -0.79 -17.53
N LEU A 68 -7.16 -0.60 -17.28
CA LEU A 68 -6.26 0.22 -18.10
C LEU A 68 -5.87 -0.49 -19.41
N LEU A 69 -5.72 -1.82 -19.39
CA LEU A 69 -5.49 -2.63 -20.59
C LEU A 69 -6.61 -2.55 -21.62
N LYS A 70 -7.85 -2.29 -21.17
CA LYS A 70 -9.02 -2.12 -22.04
C LYS A 70 -9.06 -0.77 -22.76
N ILE A 71 -8.16 0.16 -22.44
CA ILE A 71 -8.08 1.47 -23.09
C ILE A 71 -6.91 1.43 -24.09
N PRO A 72 -7.16 1.46 -25.40
CA PRO A 72 -6.13 1.22 -26.42
C PRO A 72 -4.94 2.20 -26.36
N GLU A 73 -5.16 3.44 -25.93
CA GLU A 73 -4.09 4.44 -25.74
C GLU A 73 -3.22 4.19 -24.50
N LEU A 74 -3.72 3.45 -23.50
CA LEU A 74 -3.06 3.24 -22.20
C LEU A 74 -2.62 1.78 -22.00
N ALA A 75 -2.96 0.88 -22.92
CA ALA A 75 -2.74 -0.55 -22.78
C ALA A 75 -1.24 -0.91 -22.68
N ASN A 76 -0.38 -0.26 -23.48
CA ASN A 76 1.07 -0.48 -23.46
C ASN A 76 1.74 -0.06 -22.14
N SER A 77 1.15 0.89 -21.40
CA SER A 77 1.70 1.42 -20.15
C SER A 77 0.81 1.14 -18.94
N SER A 78 -0.17 0.26 -19.08
CA SER A 78 -1.20 -0.06 -18.08
C SER A 78 -0.62 -0.44 -16.71
N THR A 79 0.41 -1.29 -16.70
CA THR A 79 1.08 -1.72 -15.46
C THR A 79 1.89 -0.59 -14.83
N THR A 80 2.54 0.25 -15.64
CA THR A 80 3.30 1.42 -15.17
C THR A 80 2.38 2.47 -14.56
N ILE A 81 1.26 2.78 -15.23
CA ILE A 81 0.24 3.71 -14.74
C ILE A 81 -0.38 3.19 -13.44
N THR A 82 -0.67 1.90 -13.36
CA THR A 82 -1.17 1.29 -12.11
C THR A 82 -0.16 1.45 -10.97
N THR A 83 1.13 1.26 -11.26
CA THR A 83 2.20 1.44 -10.28
C THR A 83 2.29 2.88 -9.80
N PHE A 84 2.19 3.86 -10.71
CA PHE A 84 2.15 5.28 -10.37
C PHE A 84 0.98 5.62 -9.43
N ILE A 85 -0.21 5.16 -9.78
CA ILE A 85 -1.42 5.28 -8.97
C ILE A 85 -1.19 4.71 -7.57
N THR A 86 -0.58 3.52 -7.45
CA THR A 86 -0.30 2.91 -6.14
C THR A 86 0.80 3.63 -5.35
N SER A 87 1.71 4.33 -6.03
CA SER A 87 2.76 5.12 -5.40
C SER A 87 2.16 6.35 -4.69
N ILE A 88 1.13 6.95 -5.27
CA ILE A 88 0.36 8.02 -4.62
C ILE A 88 -0.38 7.47 -3.40
N ALA A 89 -0.89 6.23 -3.46
CA ALA A 89 -1.52 5.58 -2.30
C ALA A 89 -0.57 5.47 -1.09
N MET A 90 0.75 5.35 -1.28
CA MET A 90 1.72 5.36 -0.18
C MET A 90 1.72 6.68 0.61
N ILE A 91 1.41 7.81 -0.02
CA ILE A 91 1.30 9.10 0.69
C ILE A 91 0.16 9.04 1.70
N PHE A 92 -0.99 8.46 1.32
CA PHE A 92 -2.12 8.27 2.22
C PHE A 92 -1.80 7.31 3.37
N VAL A 93 -1.02 6.25 3.11
CA VAL A 93 -0.52 5.34 4.15
C VAL A 93 0.37 6.08 5.14
N VAL A 94 1.32 6.88 4.66
CA VAL A 94 2.20 7.69 5.50
C VAL A 94 1.40 8.62 6.41
N ILE A 95 0.40 9.32 5.86
CA ILE A 95 -0.47 10.23 6.63
C ILE A 95 -1.28 9.44 7.66
N ALA A 96 -1.86 8.31 7.27
CA ALA A 96 -2.63 7.47 8.17
C ALA A 96 -1.78 6.92 9.32
N ASN A 97 -0.54 6.49 9.04
CA ASN A 97 0.38 6.04 10.08
C ASN A 97 0.74 7.15 11.07
N TYR A 98 0.88 8.39 10.60
CA TYR A 98 1.09 9.55 11.48
C TYR A 98 -0.08 9.78 12.43
N TYR A 99 -1.32 9.72 11.93
CA TYR A 99 -2.52 9.97 12.73
C TYR A 99 -2.94 8.80 13.63
N PHE A 100 -2.94 7.58 13.12
CA PHE A 100 -3.48 6.41 13.82
C PHE A 100 -2.44 5.63 14.63
N LEU A 101 -1.21 5.51 14.13
CA LEU A 101 -0.13 4.79 14.82
C LEU A 101 0.80 5.74 15.61
N GLY A 102 0.63 7.05 15.44
CA GLY A 102 1.48 8.07 16.07
C GLY A 102 2.92 8.05 15.54
N GLU A 103 3.16 7.43 14.39
CA GLU A 103 4.50 7.31 13.79
C GLU A 103 4.90 8.63 13.13
N ARG A 104 5.94 9.26 13.65
CA ARG A 104 6.48 10.50 13.09
C ARG A 104 7.61 10.20 12.12
N ILE A 105 7.42 10.57 10.87
CA ILE A 105 8.46 10.52 9.85
C ILE A 105 9.42 11.69 10.06
N ASN A 106 10.71 11.41 10.11
CA ASN A 106 11.75 12.44 10.17
C ASN A 106 11.90 13.15 8.80
N ALA A 107 12.33 14.41 8.78
CA ALA A 107 12.52 15.19 7.55
C ALA A 107 13.38 14.44 6.51
N THR A 108 14.40 13.69 6.96
CA THR A 108 15.26 12.88 6.09
C THR A 108 14.52 11.71 5.43
N GLN A 109 13.59 11.07 6.15
CA GLN A 109 12.76 9.98 5.61
C GLN A 109 11.71 10.54 4.64
N GLY A 110 11.15 11.72 4.92
CA GLY A 110 10.26 12.43 4.01
C GLY A 110 10.96 12.82 2.70
N LEU A 111 12.20 13.29 2.79
CA LEU A 111 13.03 13.62 1.64
C LEU A 111 13.39 12.37 0.82
N GLY A 112 13.67 11.24 1.49
CA GLY A 112 13.83 9.94 0.84
C GLY A 112 12.57 9.46 0.10
N ALA A 113 11.40 9.57 0.72
CA ALA A 113 10.13 9.24 0.08
C ALA A 113 9.86 10.13 -1.15
N PHE A 114 10.20 11.41 -1.07
CA PHE A 114 10.09 12.35 -2.19
C PHE A 114 11.01 11.99 -3.36
N ILE A 115 12.27 11.62 -3.09
CA ILE A 115 13.21 11.15 -4.13
C ILE A 115 12.68 9.89 -4.82
N ILE A 116 12.14 8.93 -4.05
CA ILE A 116 11.54 7.71 -4.62
C ILE A 116 10.37 8.06 -5.53
N LEU A 117 9.48 8.96 -5.09
CA LEU A 117 8.34 9.42 -5.90
C LEU A 117 8.80 10.09 -7.21
N ILE A 118 9.84 10.95 -7.16
CA ILE A 118 10.43 11.55 -8.36
C ILE A 118 11.04 10.47 -9.27
N GLY A 119 11.77 9.50 -8.71
CA GLY A 119 12.37 8.42 -9.49
C GLY A 119 11.31 7.61 -10.25
N ILE A 120 10.20 7.28 -9.59
CA ILE A 120 9.06 6.61 -10.21
C ILE A 120 8.45 7.49 -11.32
N PHE A 121 8.29 8.79 -11.06
CA PHE A 121 7.74 9.74 -12.04
C PHE A 121 8.64 9.86 -13.29
N LEU A 122 9.96 9.94 -13.13
CA LEU A 122 10.92 10.02 -14.23
C LEU A 122 10.98 8.74 -15.07
N ILE A 123 10.92 7.56 -14.44
CA ILE A 123 10.85 6.27 -15.16
C ILE A 123 9.56 6.19 -16.00
N THR A 124 8.48 6.78 -15.51
CA THR A 124 7.16 6.72 -16.14
C THR A 124 6.97 7.70 -17.30
N LEU A 125 7.76 8.78 -17.34
CA LEU A 125 7.69 9.82 -18.38
C LEU A 125 8.32 9.42 -19.72
N LYS A 126 8.92 8.22 -19.79
CA LYS A 126 9.67 7.70 -20.94
C LYS A 126 8.88 6.58 -21.62
#